data_AF-A0A537NYU8-F1
#
_entry.id   AF-A0A537NYU8-F1
#
_cell.length_a   1.000
_cell.length_b   1.000
_cell.length_c   1.000
_cell.angle_alpha   90.00
_cell.angle_beta   90.00
_cell.angle_gamma   90.00
#
_symmetry.space_group_name_H-M   'P 1'
#
loop_
_entity.id
_entity.type
_entity.pdbx_description
1 polymer ?
#
loop_
_entity_poly.entity_id
_entity_poly.type
_entity_poly.pdbx_seq_one_letter_code
_entity_poly.pdbx_strand_id
1 'polypeptide(L)' 'MTTKPVRCAIYTRVSTEHGLEQDFNSLDAQHDAAQAYIRSQAHAGWTLIRSRY' A
#
# COMPACT_ATOMS: atom_id res chain seq x y z
N MET A 1 3.28 3.96 27.33
CA MET A 1 2.38 4.65 26.38
C MET A 1 1.86 3.61 25.39
N THR A 2 0.56 3.33 25.37
CA THR A 2 -0.03 2.41 24.39
C THR A 2 -0.18 3.12 23.05
N THR A 3 0.56 2.69 22.03
CA THR A 3 0.46 3.19 20.66
C THR A 3 -0.96 2.93 20.14
N LYS A 4 -1.69 3.97 19.77
CA LYS A 4 -3.05 3.82 19.24
C LYS A 4 -2.99 3.13 17.86
N PRO A 5 -3.88 2.16 17.57
CA PRO A 5 -3.88 1.49 16.28
C PRO A 5 -4.26 2.45 15.16
N VAL A 6 -3.50 2.42 14.06
CA VAL A 6 -3.75 3.19 12.84
C VAL A 6 -4.17 2.21 11.75
N ARG A 7 -5.39 2.35 11.25
CA ARG A 7 -5.94 1.47 10.21
C ARG A 7 -5.64 2.06 8.84
N CYS A 8 -4.95 1.30 8.00
CA CYS A 8 -4.52 1.72 6.67
C CYS A 8 -5.32 0.99 5.58
N ALA A 9 -5.67 1.69 4.51
CA ALA A 9 -6.21 1.14 3.28
C ALA A 9 -5.26 1.47 2.12
N ILE A 10 -5.26 0.64 1.06
CA ILE A 10 -4.44 0.85 -0.12
C ILE A 10 -5.37 1.11 -1.31
N TYR A 11 -5.07 2.17 -2.05
CA TYR A 11 -5.70 2.48 -3.33
C TYR A 11 -4.60 2.62 -4.37
N THR A 12 -4.72 1.88 -5.47
CA THR A 12 -3.75 1.88 -6.57
C THR A 12 -4.43 2.30 -7.86
N ARG A 13 -3.67 2.98 -8.73
CA ARG A 13 -4.11 3.37 -10.07
C ARG A 13 -2.93 3.35 -11.03
N VAL A 14 -3.18 2.97 -12.26
CA VAL A 14 -2.21 3.05 -13.36
C VAL A 14 -2.51 4.31 -14.17
N SER A 15 -1.46 5.04 -14.54
CA SER A 15 -1.58 6.12 -15.52
C SER A 15 -1.71 5.52 -16.93
N THR A 16 -2.47 6.17 -17.80
CA THR A 16 -2.69 5.73 -19.19
C THR A 16 -1.72 6.35 -20.19
N GLU A 17 -0.61 6.95 -19.72
CA GLU A 17 0.39 7.58 -20.58
C GLU A 17 1.28 6.55 -21.30
N HIS A 18 1.65 6.86 -22.54
CA HIS A 18 2.56 6.03 -23.35
C HIS A 18 3.93 5.90 -22.67
N GLY A 19 4.46 4.68 -22.58
CA GLY A 19 5.76 4.39 -22.01
C GLY A 19 5.78 4.06 -20.51
N LEU A 20 4.63 4.00 -19.85
CA LEU A 20 4.50 3.57 -18.44
C LEU A 20 4.14 2.09 -18.27
N GLU A 21 4.09 1.31 -19.35
CA GLU A 21 3.81 -0.13 -19.33
C GLU A 21 5.04 -0.92 -18.86
N GLN A 22 5.31 -0.84 -17.56
CA GLN A 22 6.38 -1.58 -16.89
C GLN A 22 5.79 -2.36 -15.71
N ASP A 23 6.36 -3.53 -15.39
CA ASP A 23 5.90 -4.37 -14.27
C ASP A 23 5.87 -3.62 -12.93
N PHE A 24 6.82 -2.70 -12.73
CA PHE A 24 6.87 -1.82 -11.55
C PHE A 24 5.66 -0.88 -11.43
N ASN A 25 5.06 -0.50 -12.55
CA ASN A 25 3.89 0.37 -12.58
C ASN A 25 2.59 -0.42 -12.45
N SER A 26 2.63 -1.76 -12.46
CA SER A 26 1.43 -2.58 -12.31
C SER A 26 0.71 -2.30 -10.97
N LEU A 27 -0.61 -2.48 -10.96
CA LEU A 27 -1.43 -2.27 -9.76
C LEU A 27 -0.99 -3.18 -8.61
N ASP A 28 -0.54 -4.40 -8.92
CA ASP A 28 -0.06 -5.35 -7.93
C ASP A 28 1.31 -4.95 -7.37
N ALA A 29 2.26 -4.51 -8.21
CA ALA A 29 3.55 -4.01 -7.73
C ALA A 29 3.37 -2.78 -6.81
N GLN A 30 2.49 -1.85 -7.19
CA GLN A 30 2.13 -0.71 -6.36
C GLN A 30 1.49 -1.14 -5.03
N HIS A 31 0.58 -2.12 -5.07
CA HIS A 31 -0.10 -2.62 -3.89
C HIS A 31 0.88 -3.31 -2.93
N ASP A 32 1.74 -4.19 -3.44
CA ASP A 32 2.73 -4.92 -2.66
C ASP A 32 3.75 -3.98 -2.00
N ALA A 33 4.20 -2.96 -2.73
CA ALA A 33 5.06 -1.91 -2.20
C ALA A 33 4.37 -1.14 -1.06
N ALA A 34 3.11 -0.75 -1.23
CA ALA A 34 2.34 -0.08 -0.18
C ALA A 34 2.10 -0.99 1.04
N GLN A 35 1.85 -2.28 0.85
CA GLN A 35 1.73 -3.24 1.95
C GLN A 35 3.04 -3.41 2.71
N ALA A 36 4.18 -3.47 2.01
CA ALA A 36 5.50 -3.54 2.64
C ALA A 36 5.77 -2.27 3.47
N TYR A 37 5.39 -1.10 2.95
CA TYR A 37 5.52 0.16 3.67
C TYR A 37 4.66 0.20 4.94
N ILE A 38 3.38 -0.17 4.87
CA ILE A 38 2.52 -0.24 6.06
C ILE A 38 3.10 -1.20 7.11
N ARG A 39 3.63 -2.35 6.67
CA ARG A 39 4.27 -3.34 7.55
C ARG A 39 5.52 -2.78 8.24
N SER A 40 6.32 -1.95 7.58
CA SER A 40 7.49 -1.32 8.23
C SER A 40 7.10 -0.32 9.32
N GLN A 41 5.88 0.22 9.28
CA GLN A 41 5.32 1.13 10.29
C GLN A 41 4.61 0.41 11.45
N ALA A 42 4.79 -0.91 11.61
CA ALA A 42 4.15 -1.68 12.69
C ALA A 42 4.47 -1.13 14.10
N HIS A 43 5.67 -0.57 14.30
CA HIS A 43 6.08 0.07 15.55
C HIS A 43 5.24 1.32 15.90
N ALA A 44 4.68 1.99 14.89
CA ALA A 44 3.75 3.11 15.03
C ALA A 44 2.29 2.65 15.14
N GLY A 45 2.03 1.34 15.28
CA GLY A 45 0.69 0.78 15.43
C GLY A 45 -0.10 0.68 14.12
N TRP A 46 0.57 0.75 12.97
CA TRP A 46 -0.10 0.68 11.67
C TRP A 46 -0.54 -0.75 11.34
N THR A 47 -1.73 -0.89 10.76
CA THR A 47 -2.27 -2.19 10.35
C THR A 47 -3.12 -2.04 9.10
N LEU A 48 -2.86 -2.87 8.10
CA LEU A 48 -3.65 -2.94 6.88
C LEU A 48 -5.04 -3.54 7.17
N ILE A 49 -6.09 -2.91 6.68
CA ILE A 49 -7.45 -3.47 6.77
C ILE A 49 -7.60 -4.71 5.87
N ARG A 50 -8.42 -5.68 6.31
CA ARG A 50 -8.64 -6.94 5.58
C ARG A 50 -9.35 -6.75 4.24
N SER A 51 -10.11 -5.67 4.08
CA SER A 51 -10.84 -5.39 2.84
C SER A 51 -9.88 -4.85 1.79
N ARG A 52 -9.68 -5.61 0.72
CA ARG A 52 -9.20 -5.06 -0.56
C ARG A 52 -10.46 -4.57 -1.28
N TYR A 53 -10.51 -3.28 -1.60
CA TYR A 53 -11.59 -2.72 -2.40
C TYR A 53 -11.50 -3.25 -3.83
#